data_AF-A0A1Q9CRA9-F1
#
_entry.id   AF-A0A1Q9CRA9-F1
#
_cell.length_a   1.000
_cell.length_b   1.000
_cell.length_c   1.000
_cell.angle_alpha   90.00
_cell.angle_beta   90.00
_cell.angle_gamma   90.00
#
_symmetry.space_group_name_H-M   'P 1'
#
loop_
_entity.id
_entity.type
_entity.pdbx_description
1 polymer ?
#
loop_
_entity_poly.entity_id
_entity_poly.type
_entity_poly.pdbx_seq_one_letter_code
_entity_poly.pdbx_strand_id
1 'polypeptide(L)'
;MIMIMMVMMMLMMMVMMMVMMMTANNKEMVAHETLWACGSSWRGQPVPDAVPQSSTVPQSRLKQRGILNLPGFLLSSEKLVILWSEHYFSRLWCVFEMATYLKDPSGRERTQIIPVKTGALLWLSSAGWYVLCAAYNVIYRSAEVARLSGDDVLESLQSVALPAILD
;
A
#
# COMPACT_ATOMS: atom_id res chain seq x y z
N MET A 1 -20.60 26.06 -7.24
CA MET A 1 -19.29 25.93 -6.56
C MET A 1 -19.37 25.10 -5.28
N ILE A 2 -20.19 25.50 -4.28
CA ILE A 2 -20.28 24.82 -2.97
C ILE A 2 -20.64 23.33 -3.09
N MET A 3 -21.64 22.95 -3.90
CA MET A 3 -22.03 21.54 -4.05
C MET A 3 -20.92 20.65 -4.62
N ILE A 4 -20.11 21.17 -5.55
CA ILE A 4 -19.02 20.40 -6.17
C ILE A 4 -17.87 20.20 -5.17
N MET A 5 -17.58 21.23 -4.36
CA MET A 5 -16.61 21.10 -3.27
C MET A 5 -17.06 20.09 -2.21
N MET A 6 -18.35 20.08 -1.85
CA MET A 6 -18.91 19.10 -0.91
C MET A 6 -18.80 17.67 -1.44
N VAL A 7 -19.12 17.43 -2.70
CA VAL A 7 -19.01 16.10 -3.33
C VAL A 7 -17.55 15.65 -3.39
N MET A 8 -16.61 16.54 -3.72
CA MET A 8 -15.18 16.22 -3.70
C MET A 8 -14.65 15.91 -2.29
N MET A 9 -15.08 16.66 -1.27
CA MET A 9 -14.70 16.37 0.12
C MET A 9 -15.25 15.01 0.57
N MET A 10 -16.50 14.67 0.23
CA MET A 10 -17.07 13.36 0.54
C MET A 10 -16.32 12.23 -0.16
N LEU A 11 -15.93 12.40 -1.43
CA LEU A 11 -15.11 11.43 -2.16
C LEU A 11 -13.72 11.24 -1.52
N MET A 12 -13.05 12.34 -1.15
CA MET A 12 -11.77 12.24 -0.43
C MET A 12 -11.92 11.53 0.92
N MET A 13 -12.98 11.83 1.67
CA MET A 13 -13.25 11.16 2.95
C MET A 13 -13.55 9.67 2.75
N MET A 14 -14.28 9.28 1.71
CA MET A 14 -14.52 7.86 1.39
C MET A 14 -13.23 7.14 0.99
N VAL A 15 -12.40 7.76 0.15
CA VAL A 15 -11.11 7.17 -0.25
C VAL A 15 -10.17 7.06 0.95
N MET A 16 -10.08 8.09 1.80
CA MET A 16 -9.31 8.02 3.04
C MET A 16 -9.86 6.98 4.02
N MET A 17 -11.18 6.87 4.18
CA MET A 17 -11.79 5.82 5.02
C MET A 17 -11.48 4.43 4.47
N MET A 18 -11.52 4.22 3.17
CA MET A 18 -11.23 2.91 2.56
C MET A 18 -9.76 2.53 2.71
N VAL A 19 -8.84 3.49 2.52
CA VAL A 19 -7.40 3.31 2.80
C VAL A 19 -7.18 3.05 4.30
N MET A 20 -7.81 3.83 5.17
CA MET A 20 -7.73 3.62 6.62
C MET A 20 -8.28 2.27 7.02
N MET A 21 -9.43 1.83 6.49
CA MET A 21 -10.05 0.55 6.83
C MET A 21 -9.15 -0.63 6.41
N MET A 22 -8.49 -0.53 5.25
CA MET A 22 -7.47 -1.51 4.85
C MET A 22 -6.24 -1.49 5.78
N THR A 23 -5.85 -0.34 6.32
CA THR A 23 -4.76 -0.26 7.32
C THR A 23 -5.19 -0.60 8.75
N ALA A 24 -6.48 -0.46 9.10
CA ALA A 24 -7.03 -0.66 10.44
C ALA A 24 -7.31 -2.14 10.72
N ASN A 25 -7.79 -2.89 9.71
CA ASN A 25 -7.84 -4.36 9.78
C ASN A 25 -6.47 -4.99 10.06
N ASN A 26 -5.39 -4.25 9.81
CA ASN A 26 -4.02 -4.70 10.03
C ASN A 26 -3.50 -4.44 11.45
N LYS A 27 -4.17 -3.57 12.23
CA LYS A 27 -3.73 -3.18 13.58
C LYS A 27 -4.45 -3.92 14.69
N GLU A 28 -5.69 -4.34 14.48
CA GLU A 28 -6.49 -5.02 15.52
C GLU A 28 -5.93 -6.41 15.90
N MET A 29 -5.21 -7.09 15.01
CA MET A 29 -4.51 -8.35 15.35
C MET A 29 -3.22 -8.16 16.17
N VAL A 30 -2.62 -6.97 16.18
CA VAL A 30 -1.32 -6.75 16.86
C VAL A 30 -1.51 -6.38 18.33
N ALA A 31 -2.65 -5.81 18.71
CA ALA A 31 -2.88 -5.32 20.07
C ALA A 31 -3.18 -6.41 21.10
N HIS A 32 -3.58 -7.62 20.69
CA HIS A 32 -3.96 -8.70 21.62
C HIS A 32 -2.82 -9.70 21.92
N GLU A 33 -1.73 -9.71 21.15
CA GLU A 33 -0.62 -10.68 21.34
C GLU A 33 0.60 -10.14 22.09
N THR A 34 0.73 -8.81 22.27
CA THR A 34 1.84 -8.24 23.06
C THR A 34 1.78 -8.58 24.56
N LEU A 35 0.65 -9.08 25.06
CA LEU A 35 0.52 -9.52 26.45
C LEU A 35 0.90 -11.00 26.68
N TRP A 36 1.04 -11.81 25.63
CA TRP A 36 1.42 -13.24 25.76
C TRP A 36 2.87 -13.54 25.33
N ALA A 37 3.51 -12.70 24.51
CA ALA A 37 4.86 -12.97 24.01
C ALA A 37 6.02 -12.72 25.02
N CYS A 38 5.75 -12.12 26.18
CA CYS A 38 6.77 -11.85 27.20
C CYS A 38 6.98 -13.03 28.19
N GLY A 39 6.14 -14.07 28.12
CA GLY A 39 6.10 -15.13 29.12
C GLY A 39 6.61 -16.48 28.63
N SER A 40 7.86 -16.78 28.98
CA SER A 40 8.45 -18.12 29.18
C SER A 40 9.08 -18.86 27.98
N SER A 41 10.35 -19.24 28.21
CA SER A 41 10.92 -20.52 27.77
C SER A 41 11.73 -20.61 26.47
N TRP A 42 12.69 -19.70 26.24
CA TRP A 42 13.85 -19.99 25.36
C TRP A 42 15.23 -19.72 25.99
N ARG A 43 15.29 -19.38 27.28
CA ARG A 43 16.54 -19.39 28.04
C ARG A 43 16.84 -20.83 28.48
N GLY A 44 17.56 -21.61 27.67
CA GLY A 44 18.22 -22.80 28.22
C GLY A 44 18.41 -24.03 27.34
N GLN A 45 18.09 -24.02 26.04
CA GLN A 45 18.60 -25.12 25.21
C GLN A 45 20.08 -24.86 24.88
N PRO A 46 21.01 -25.72 25.32
CA PRO A 46 22.40 -25.61 24.92
C PRO A 46 22.47 -25.76 23.40
N VAL A 47 23.02 -24.76 22.73
CA VAL A 47 23.44 -24.90 21.33
C VAL A 47 24.46 -26.03 21.33
N PRO A 48 24.20 -27.18 20.68
CA PRO A 48 25.14 -28.28 20.69
C PRO A 48 26.48 -27.76 20.17
N ASP A 49 27.48 -27.97 21.02
CA ASP A 49 28.78 -27.31 20.98
C ASP A 49 29.43 -27.45 19.61
N ALA A 50 29.97 -26.32 19.13
CA ALA A 50 30.98 -26.19 18.10
C ALA A 50 31.07 -27.37 17.13
N VAL A 51 30.43 -27.24 15.96
CA VAL A 51 30.77 -28.05 14.79
C VAL A 51 32.29 -27.98 14.64
N PRO A 52 33.03 -29.10 14.74
CA PRO A 52 34.45 -29.09 14.49
C PRO A 52 34.64 -28.55 13.08
N GLN A 53 35.39 -27.46 12.92
CA GLN A 53 35.81 -26.97 11.61
C GLN A 53 36.87 -27.91 11.01
N SER A 54 36.54 -29.20 10.97
CA SER A 54 37.28 -30.23 10.26
C SER A 54 36.99 -30.02 8.78
N SER A 55 38.03 -29.64 8.03
CA SER A 55 38.01 -29.26 6.62
C SER A 55 37.60 -30.39 5.64
N THR A 56 37.06 -31.51 6.13
CA THR A 56 36.78 -32.72 5.32
C THR A 56 35.30 -33.05 5.14
N VAL A 57 34.36 -32.30 5.75
CA VAL A 57 32.92 -32.53 5.52
C VAL A 57 32.49 -32.01 4.14
N PRO A 58 31.85 -32.84 3.30
CA PRO A 58 31.33 -32.40 2.01
C PRO A 58 30.32 -31.26 2.20
N GLN A 59 30.49 -30.15 1.48
CA GLN A 59 29.62 -28.96 1.58
C GLN A 59 28.13 -29.27 1.37
N SER A 60 27.80 -30.36 0.64
CA SER A 60 26.44 -30.85 0.47
C SER A 60 25.76 -31.24 1.79
N ARG A 61 26.50 -31.85 2.72
CA ARG A 61 25.98 -32.28 4.04
C ARG A 61 25.65 -31.09 4.92
N LEU A 62 26.50 -30.06 4.90
CA LEU A 62 26.29 -28.83 5.67
C LEU A 62 25.10 -28.03 5.12
N LYS A 63 24.97 -27.93 3.79
CA LYS A 63 23.82 -27.29 3.12
C LYS A 63 22.51 -28.01 3.45
N GLN A 64 22.49 -29.34 3.38
CA GLN A 64 21.30 -30.12 3.70
C GLN A 64 20.87 -29.93 5.16
N ARG A 65 21.82 -29.92 6.10
CA ARG A 65 21.54 -29.70 7.52
C ARG A 65 21.01 -28.28 7.79
N GLY A 66 21.53 -27.27 7.09
CA GLY A 66 21.01 -25.91 7.13
C GLY A 66 19.55 -25.81 6.65
N ILE A 67 19.22 -26.45 5.54
CA ILE A 67 17.85 -26.48 4.99
C ILE A 67 16.87 -27.17 5.97
N LEU A 68 17.31 -28.25 6.62
CA LEU A 68 16.47 -28.99 7.59
C LEU A 68 16.22 -28.22 8.89
N ASN A 69 17.15 -27.35 9.30
CA ASN A 69 17.01 -26.55 10.53
C ASN A 69 16.20 -25.26 10.32
N LEU A 70 16.06 -24.80 9.07
CA LEU A 70 15.32 -23.58 8.78
C LEU A 70 13.86 -23.59 9.28
N PRO A 71 13.04 -24.64 9.05
CA PRO A 71 11.65 -24.66 9.53
C PRO A 71 11.54 -24.45 11.03
N GLY A 72 12.47 -25.02 11.81
CA GLY A 72 12.49 -24.84 13.27
C GLY A 72 12.74 -23.40 13.67
N PHE A 73 13.63 -22.70 12.95
CA PHE A 73 13.85 -21.27 13.15
C PHE A 73 12.63 -20.43 12.74
N LEU A 74 12.00 -20.73 11.61
CA LEU A 74 10.81 -20.03 11.14
C LEU A 74 9.63 -20.18 12.11
N LEU A 75 9.41 -21.38 12.65
CA LEU A 75 8.35 -21.61 13.63
C LEU A 75 8.57 -20.85 14.95
N SER A 76 9.81 -20.44 15.24
CA SER A 76 10.12 -19.56 16.38
C SER A 76 9.83 -18.08 16.11
N SER A 77 9.65 -17.68 14.85
CA SER A 77 9.34 -16.31 14.47
C SER A 77 7.84 -16.03 14.63
N GLU A 78 7.52 -14.94 15.32
CA GLU A 78 6.15 -14.55 15.66
C GLU A 78 5.33 -14.16 14.42
N LYS A 79 5.94 -13.52 13.42
CA LYS A 79 5.23 -13.04 12.23
C LYS A 79 6.09 -13.25 10.98
N LEU A 80 5.44 -13.64 9.88
CA LEU A 80 6.06 -13.73 8.57
C LEU A 80 5.47 -12.63 7.67
N VAL A 81 6.28 -11.63 7.34
CA VAL A 81 5.89 -10.56 6.41
C VAL A 81 6.38 -10.93 5.02
N ILE A 82 5.45 -11.27 4.13
CA ILE A 82 5.73 -11.61 2.74
C ILE A 82 5.53 -10.37 1.89
N LEU A 83 6.62 -9.90 1.31
CA LEU A 83 6.58 -8.81 0.34
C LEU A 83 6.23 -9.38 -1.04
N TRP A 84 4.97 -9.22 -1.46
CA TRP A 84 4.46 -9.84 -2.68
C TRP A 84 5.05 -9.16 -3.92
N SER A 85 6.06 -9.80 -4.51
CA SER A 85 6.77 -9.39 -5.72
C SER A 85 7.09 -10.61 -6.58
N GLU A 86 7.09 -10.47 -7.90
CA GLU A 86 7.46 -11.56 -8.81
C GLU A 86 8.88 -12.07 -8.57
N HIS A 87 9.80 -11.17 -8.21
CA HIS A 87 11.17 -11.54 -7.84
C HIS A 87 11.24 -12.35 -6.54
N TYR A 88 10.26 -12.22 -5.64
CA TYR A 88 10.22 -12.96 -4.38
C TYR A 88 10.06 -14.47 -4.63
N PHE A 89 9.22 -14.85 -5.59
CA PHE A 89 8.99 -16.26 -5.96
C PHE A 89 10.14 -16.90 -6.75
N SER A 90 11.07 -16.11 -7.29
CA SER A 90 12.25 -16.63 -7.99
C SER A 90 13.24 -17.33 -7.05
N ARG A 91 13.19 -17.05 -5.75
CA ARG A 91 14.06 -17.66 -4.75
C ARG A 91 13.33 -18.82 -4.08
N LEU A 92 13.82 -20.04 -4.32
CA LEU A 92 13.28 -21.29 -3.77
C LEU A 92 13.10 -21.25 -2.23
N TRP A 93 14.03 -20.58 -1.54
CA TRP A 93 13.99 -20.38 -0.09
C TRP A 93 12.70 -19.68 0.38
N CYS A 94 12.30 -18.58 -0.25
CA CYS A 94 11.13 -17.81 0.13
C CYS A 94 9.82 -18.62 -0.04
N VAL A 95 9.76 -19.45 -1.07
CA VAL A 95 8.64 -20.38 -1.28
C VAL A 95 8.58 -21.44 -0.18
N PHE A 96 9.75 -21.93 0.25
CA PHE A 96 9.84 -22.89 1.35
C PHE A 96 9.43 -22.28 2.70
N GLU A 97 9.82 -21.03 2.98
CA GLU A 97 9.36 -20.29 4.17
C GLU A 97 7.83 -20.18 4.19
N MET A 98 7.26 -19.77 3.05
CA MET A 98 5.81 -19.63 2.89
C MET A 98 5.08 -20.98 3.03
N ALA A 99 5.60 -22.06 2.43
CA ALA A 99 5.02 -23.39 2.55
C ALA A 99 5.07 -23.93 3.98
N THR A 100 6.14 -23.61 4.73
CA THR A 100 6.28 -23.99 6.14
C THR A 100 5.21 -23.33 7.01
N TYR A 101 4.99 -22.01 6.81
CA TYR A 101 3.95 -21.27 7.52
C TYR A 101 2.53 -21.65 7.09
N LEU A 102 2.31 -21.99 5.82
CA LEU A 102 1.00 -22.45 5.31
C LEU A 102 0.62 -23.84 5.80
N LYS A 103 1.61 -24.69 6.09
CA LYS A 103 1.40 -26.04 6.61
C LYS A 103 0.87 -26.03 8.04
N ASP A 104 1.26 -25.04 8.83
CA ASP A 104 0.79 -24.87 10.20
C ASP A 104 -0.50 -24.02 10.24
N PRO A 105 -1.63 -24.51 10.77
CA PRO A 105 -2.85 -23.71 10.87
C PRO A 105 -2.66 -22.42 11.71
N SER A 106 -1.86 -22.47 12.77
CA SER A 106 -1.45 -21.30 13.56
C SER A 106 -0.48 -20.39 12.83
N GLY A 107 0.27 -20.90 11.85
CA GLY A 107 1.14 -20.11 10.99
C GLY A 107 0.35 -19.24 10.02
N ARG A 108 -0.82 -19.71 9.56
CA ARG A 108 -1.65 -19.02 8.56
C ARG A 108 -2.14 -17.65 9.02
N GLU A 109 -2.54 -17.53 10.28
CA GLU A 109 -2.97 -16.26 10.89
C GLU A 109 -1.82 -15.27 11.10
N ARG A 110 -0.58 -15.77 11.20
CA ARG A 110 0.65 -14.99 11.40
C ARG A 110 1.34 -14.57 10.10
N THR A 111 0.78 -14.93 8.94
CA THR A 111 1.29 -14.51 7.64
C THR A 111 0.65 -13.21 7.18
N GLN A 112 1.48 -12.19 6.97
CA GLN A 112 1.06 -10.88 6.47
C GLN A 112 1.61 -10.68 5.06
N ILE A 113 0.72 -10.58 4.07
CA ILE A 113 1.11 -10.35 2.68
C ILE A 113 0.96 -8.87 2.37
N ILE A 114 2.08 -8.19 2.08
CA ILE A 114 2.11 -6.77 1.74
C ILE A 114 2.43 -6.65 0.24
N PRO A 115 1.52 -6.11 -0.59
CA PRO A 115 1.81 -5.87 -2.00
C PRO A 115 2.80 -4.72 -2.14
N VAL A 116 3.92 -4.93 -2.85
CA VAL A 116 4.90 -3.86 -3.15
C VAL A 116 4.28 -2.70 -3.91
N LYS A 117 3.28 -3.00 -4.75
CA LYS A 117 2.60 -2.01 -5.59
C LYS A 117 1.65 -1.09 -4.81
N THR A 118 1.47 -1.30 -3.51
CA THR A 118 0.59 -0.44 -2.67
C THR A 118 1.06 1.01 -2.65
N GLY A 119 2.38 1.24 -2.55
CA GLY A 119 2.93 2.60 -2.62
C GLY A 119 2.72 3.26 -3.98
N ALA A 120 2.92 2.51 -5.07
CA ALA A 120 2.71 3.02 -6.42
C ALA A 120 1.24 3.33 -6.71
N LEU A 121 0.31 2.47 -6.28
CA LEU A 121 -1.14 2.71 -6.39
C LEU A 121 -1.57 3.95 -5.63
N LEU A 122 -1.07 4.14 -4.41
CA LEU A 122 -1.36 5.34 -3.60
C LEU A 122 -0.85 6.61 -4.27
N TRP A 123 0.35 6.55 -4.85
CA TRP A 123 0.93 7.68 -5.54
C TRP A 123 0.17 8.01 -6.84
N LEU A 124 -0.21 7.00 -7.63
CA LEU A 124 -0.99 7.18 -8.85
C LEU A 124 -2.40 7.71 -8.57
N SER A 125 -3.07 7.24 -7.52
CA SER A 125 -4.39 7.75 -7.15
C SER A 125 -4.32 9.21 -6.70
N SER A 126 -3.30 9.55 -5.90
CA SER A 126 -3.05 10.92 -5.47
C SER A 126 -2.74 11.83 -6.67
N ALA A 127 -1.81 11.42 -7.54
CA ALA A 127 -1.44 12.18 -8.74
C ALA A 127 -2.64 12.37 -9.68
N GLY A 128 -3.42 11.31 -9.93
CA GLY A 128 -4.63 11.37 -10.75
C GLY A 128 -5.65 12.38 -10.21
N TRP A 129 -5.83 12.43 -8.90
CA TRP A 129 -6.71 13.41 -8.25
C TRP A 129 -6.22 14.85 -8.46
N TYR A 130 -4.93 15.11 -8.24
CA TYR A 130 -4.35 16.45 -8.46
C TYR A 130 -4.50 16.91 -9.91
N VAL A 131 -4.28 16.00 -10.87
CA VAL A 131 -4.46 16.29 -12.30
C VAL A 131 -5.92 16.60 -12.61
N LEU A 132 -6.87 15.83 -12.09
CA LEU A 132 -8.29 16.08 -12.28
C LEU A 132 -8.71 17.44 -11.72
N CYS A 133 -8.23 17.79 -10.52
CA CYS A 133 -8.49 19.08 -9.90
C CYS A 133 -7.93 20.24 -10.74
N ALA A 134 -6.69 20.11 -11.20
CA ALA A 134 -6.05 21.13 -12.03
C ALA A 134 -6.80 21.32 -13.36
N ALA A 135 -7.14 20.22 -14.04
CA ALA A 135 -7.90 20.24 -15.28
C ALA A 135 -9.28 20.90 -15.09
N TYR A 136 -9.99 20.52 -14.02
CA TYR A 136 -11.28 21.14 -13.69
C TYR A 136 -11.16 22.65 -13.46
N ASN A 137 -10.13 23.10 -12.73
CA ASN A 137 -9.89 24.54 -12.52
C ASN A 137 -9.57 25.28 -13.82
N VAL A 138 -8.77 24.69 -14.72
CA VAL A 138 -8.42 25.29 -16.02
C VAL A 138 -9.65 25.41 -16.90
N ILE A 139 -10.46 24.35 -17.01
CA ILE A 139 -11.69 24.35 -17.82
C ILE A 139 -12.67 25.37 -17.27
N TYR A 140 -12.90 25.36 -15.95
CA TYR A 140 -13.82 26.30 -15.31
C TYR A 140 -13.39 27.75 -15.57
N ARG A 141 -12.11 28.07 -15.41
CA ARG A 141 -11.57 29.40 -15.67
C ARG A 141 -11.69 29.81 -17.15
N SER A 142 -11.45 28.89 -18.08
CA SER A 142 -11.59 29.17 -19.51
C SER A 142 -13.04 29.49 -19.90
N ALA A 143 -14.01 28.81 -19.29
CA ALA A 143 -15.43 29.08 -19.51
C ALA A 143 -15.86 30.44 -18.96
N GLU A 144 -15.27 30.87 -17.84
CA GLU A 144 -15.56 32.18 -17.24
C GLU A 144 -15.01 33.33 -18.10
N VAL A 145 -13.78 33.21 -18.60
CA VAL A 145 -13.19 34.20 -19.52
C VAL A 145 -14.00 34.29 -20.82
N ALA A 146 -14.47 33.16 -21.36
CA ALA A 146 -15.30 33.14 -22.56
C ALA A 146 -16.67 33.81 -22.35
N ARG A 147 -17.26 33.70 -21.15
CA ARG A 147 -18.50 34.41 -20.81
C ARG A 147 -18.30 35.91 -20.74
N LEU A 148 -17.28 36.38 -20.01
CA LEU A 148 -16.98 37.81 -19.88
C LEU A 148 -16.71 38.45 -21.24
N SER A 149 -15.91 37.80 -22.08
CA SER A 149 -15.63 38.29 -23.44
C SER A 149 -16.88 38.34 -24.33
N GLY A 150 -17.89 37.51 -24.09
CA GLY A 150 -19.15 37.52 -24.84
C GLY A 150 -20.04 38.69 -24.43
N ASP A 151 -20.11 38.97 -23.13
CA ASP A 151 -20.93 40.06 -22.58
C ASP A 151 -20.41 41.44 -23.03
N ASP A 152 -19.08 41.64 -23.04
CA ASP A 152 -18.44 42.90 -23.51
C ASP A 152 -18.78 43.20 -24.99
N VAL A 153 -18.82 42.16 -25.84
CA VAL A 153 -19.14 42.29 -27.27
C VAL A 153 -20.62 42.62 -27.46
N LEU A 154 -21.50 41.99 -26.66
CA LEU A 154 -22.94 42.24 -26.70
C LEU A 154 -23.27 43.68 -26.30
N GLU A 155 -22.65 44.18 -25.23
CA GLU A 155 -22.84 45.55 -24.76
C GLU A 155 -22.35 46.58 -25.79
N SER A 156 -21.21 46.29 -26.44
CA SER A 156 -20.68 47.11 -27.54
C SER A 156 -21.65 47.18 -28.73
N LEU A 157 -22.22 46.05 -29.15
CA LEU A 157 -23.19 46.02 -30.26
C LEU A 157 -24.48 46.77 -29.91
N GLN A 158 -24.96 46.64 -28.68
CA GLN A 158 -26.18 47.30 -28.23
C GLN A 158 -26.01 48.83 -28.19
N SER A 159 -24.82 49.32 -27.84
CA SER A 159 -24.50 50.76 -27.88
C SER A 159 -24.48 51.37 -29.30
N VAL A 160 -24.07 50.59 -30.31
CA VAL A 160 -23.99 51.04 -31.71
C VAL A 160 -25.33 50.89 -32.43
N ALA A 161 -26.10 49.84 -32.12
CA ALA A 161 -27.36 49.55 -32.79
C ALA A 161 -28.55 50.41 -32.31
N LEU A 162 -28.59 50.81 -31.03
CA LEU A 162 -29.69 51.61 -30.48
C LEU A 162 -29.94 52.96 -31.19
N PRO A 163 -28.92 53.79 -31.48
CA PRO A 163 -29.15 55.08 -32.12
C PRO A 163 -29.63 54.97 -33.57
N ALA A 164 -29.31 53.89 -34.29
CA ALA A 164 -29.71 53.72 -35.69
C ALA A 164 -31.18 53.30 -35.90
N ILE A 165 -31.87 52.86 -34.85
CA ILE A 165 -33.29 52.43 -34.90
C ILE A 165 -34.22 53.58 -34.47
N LEU A 166 -33.70 54.64 -33.85
CA LEU A 166 -34.50 55.72 -33.27
C LEU A 166 -34.61 56.99 -34.15
N ASP A 167 -33.95 57.00 -35.31
CA ASP A 167 -34.06 58.01 -36.39
C ASP A 167 -34.90 57.46 -37.56
#